data_AF-A0A7J3VSB3-F1
#
_entry.id   AF-A0A7J3VSB3-F1
#
_cell.length_a   1.000
_cell.length_b   1.000
_cell.length_c   1.000
_cell.angle_alpha   90.00
_cell.angle_beta   90.00
_cell.angle_gamma   90.00
#
_symmetry.space_group_name_H-M   'P 1'
#
loop_
_entity.id
_entity.type
_entity.pdbx_description
1 polymer ?
#
loop_
_entity_poly.entity_id
_entity_poly.type
_entity_poly.pdbx_seq_one_letter_code
_entity_poly.pdbx_strand_id
1 'polypeptide(L)'
;MLEENYLRSAPERVRIKLVHVRNARPDLVLSNSEVEGLLEVFVETRRRASTEFYPMQFEALNPTPVVAVVDAEKLKSLNKLIKQRTGRELYDAAAVIEVDGEKYIIAVEHHCG
;
A
#
# COMPACT_ATOMS: atom_id res chain seq x y z
N MET A 1 9.86 -5.79 -12.91
CA MET A 1 10.68 -6.98 -12.53
C MET A 1 9.69 -8.02 -12.07
N LEU A 2 9.70 -9.24 -12.60
CA LEU A 2 8.67 -10.25 -12.26
C LEU A 2 8.61 -10.46 -10.73
N GLU A 3 7.41 -10.49 -10.15
CA GLU A 3 7.12 -10.72 -8.72
C GLU A 3 8.00 -11.82 -8.10
N GLU A 4 8.19 -12.93 -8.83
CA GLU A 4 9.03 -14.06 -8.40
C GLU A 4 10.49 -13.69 -8.15
N ASN A 5 11.07 -12.79 -8.93
CA ASN A 5 12.45 -12.35 -8.76
C ASN A 5 12.60 -11.46 -7.53
N TYR A 6 11.62 -10.57 -7.29
CA TYR A 6 11.62 -9.71 -6.11
C TYR A 6 11.47 -10.53 -4.84
N LEU A 7 10.47 -11.43 -4.78
CA LEU A 7 10.22 -12.27 -3.61
C LEU A 7 11.35 -13.25 -3.30
N ARG A 8 12.07 -13.74 -4.32
CA ARG A 8 13.27 -14.57 -4.10
C ARG A 8 14.43 -13.80 -3.46
N SER A 9 14.49 -12.49 -3.67
CA SER A 9 15.52 -11.60 -3.12
C SER A 9 15.09 -10.88 -1.84
N ALA A 10 13.79 -10.87 -1.53
CA ALA A 10 13.24 -10.17 -0.37
C ALA A 10 13.33 -11.04 0.89
N PRO A 11 13.75 -10.49 2.04
CA PRO A 11 13.56 -11.14 3.34
C PRO A 11 12.04 -11.29 3.62
N GLU A 12 11.65 -11.96 4.71
CA GLU A 12 10.25 -12.21 5.13
C GLU A 12 9.31 -10.98 5.09
N ARG A 13 9.87 -9.76 4.95
CA ARG A 13 9.18 -8.48 4.92
C ARG A 13 9.44 -7.71 3.63
N VAL A 14 8.40 -7.06 3.12
CA VAL A 14 8.40 -6.23 1.91
C VAL A 14 8.08 -4.78 2.28
N ARG A 15 8.72 -3.85 1.57
CA ARG A 15 8.50 -2.40 1.73
C ARG A 15 7.47 -1.93 0.70
N ILE A 16 6.47 -1.19 1.16
CA ILE A 16 5.40 -0.61 0.35
C ILE A 16 5.46 0.89 0.52
N LYS A 17 5.54 1.61 -0.60
CA LYS A 17 5.25 3.05 -0.62
C LYS A 17 3.75 3.23 -0.54
N LEU A 18 3.33 3.96 0.47
CA LEU A 18 1.94 4.24 0.81
C LEU A 18 1.75 5.75 0.78
N VAL A 19 0.69 6.20 0.13
CA VAL A 19 0.31 7.61 0.08
C VAL A 19 -1.17 7.71 0.39
N HIS A 20 -1.54 8.41 1.46
CA HIS A 20 -2.94 8.66 1.77
C HIS A 20 -3.46 9.88 1.00
N VAL A 21 -4.62 9.76 0.36
CA VAL A 21 -5.18 10.81 -0.51
C VAL A 21 -6.67 10.99 -0.26
N ARG A 22 -7.15 12.24 -0.33
CA ARG A 22 -8.60 12.52 -0.20
C ARG A 22 -9.37 12.30 -1.51
N ASN A 23 -8.79 12.80 -2.61
CA ASN A 23 -9.46 12.89 -3.91
C ASN A 23 -8.70 12.07 -4.96
N ALA A 24 -8.93 10.76 -4.94
CA ALA A 24 -8.55 9.88 -6.04
C ALA A 24 -9.75 9.00 -6.41
N ARG A 25 -9.80 8.57 -7.67
CA ARG A 25 -10.71 7.52 -8.10
C ARG A 25 -10.06 6.18 -7.76
N PRO A 26 -10.70 5.32 -6.95
CA PRO A 26 -10.12 4.02 -6.63
C PRO A 26 -10.07 3.15 -7.89
N ASP A 27 -8.93 2.47 -8.09
CA ASP A 27 -8.83 1.32 -8.99
C ASP A 27 -9.58 0.12 -8.38
N LEU A 28 -9.59 0.05 -7.04
CA LEU A 28 -10.20 -1.04 -6.30
C LEU A 28 -10.83 -0.58 -4.99
N VAL A 29 -12.05 -1.03 -4.72
CA VAL A 29 -12.69 -0.91 -3.40
C VAL A 29 -12.58 -2.25 -2.70
N LEU A 30 -12.02 -2.23 -1.50
CA LEU A 30 -11.69 -3.39 -0.68
C LEU A 30 -12.41 -3.30 0.66
N SER A 31 -12.90 -4.44 1.13
CA SER A 31 -13.44 -4.59 2.48
C SER A 31 -12.33 -4.85 3.50
N ASN A 32 -12.60 -4.59 4.78
CA ASN A 32 -11.63 -4.77 5.86
C ASN A 32 -11.09 -6.21 5.95
N SER A 33 -11.91 -7.21 5.63
CA SER A 33 -11.50 -8.62 5.61
C SER A 33 -10.54 -8.95 4.46
N GLU A 34 -10.57 -8.20 3.36
CA GLU A 34 -9.66 -8.42 2.22
C GLU A 34 -8.27 -7.84 2.45
N VAL A 35 -8.15 -6.91 3.40
CA VAL A 35 -6.88 -6.28 3.81
C VAL A 35 -6.57 -6.54 5.27
N GLU A 36 -7.09 -7.63 5.83
CA GLU A 36 -6.93 -7.98 7.24
C GLU A 36 -5.44 -8.02 7.63
N GLY A 37 -5.09 -7.31 8.71
CA GLY A 37 -3.71 -7.15 9.17
C GLY A 37 -2.81 -6.24 8.31
N LEU A 38 -3.20 -5.86 7.08
CA LEU A 38 -2.52 -4.83 6.29
C LEU A 38 -3.06 -3.43 6.59
N LEU A 39 -4.38 -3.31 6.80
CA LEU A 39 -5.01 -2.03 7.12
C LEU A 39 -4.43 -1.42 8.40
N GLU A 40 -4.24 -2.23 9.45
CA GLU A 40 -3.60 -1.77 10.69
C GLU A 40 -2.19 -1.23 10.45
N VAL A 41 -1.41 -1.89 9.59
CA VAL A 41 -0.07 -1.43 9.22
C VAL A 41 -0.14 -0.11 8.45
N PHE A 42 -1.09 0.05 7.53
CA PHE A 42 -1.27 1.30 6.79
C PHE A 42 -1.66 2.46 7.70
N VAL A 43 -2.65 2.22 8.58
CA VAL A 43 -3.12 3.21 9.55
C VAL A 43 -2.00 3.59 10.53
N GLU A 44 -1.25 2.62 11.05
CA GLU A 44 -0.16 2.89 11.99
C GLU A 44 1.02 3.59 11.31
N THR A 45 1.40 3.17 10.10
CA THR A 45 2.47 3.81 9.32
C THR A 45 2.12 5.27 9.03
N ARG A 46 0.87 5.50 8.60
CA ARG A 46 0.34 6.85 8.41
C ARG A 46 0.35 7.63 9.72
N ARG A 47 -0.21 7.09 10.80
CA ARG A 47 -0.27 7.76 12.11
C ARG A 47 1.09 8.26 12.56
N ARG A 48 2.13 7.44 12.43
CA ARG A 48 3.52 7.79 12.77
C ARG A 48 4.03 8.96 11.92
N ALA A 49 3.80 8.92 10.62
CA ALA A 49 4.18 10.00 9.73
C ALA A 49 3.37 11.29 9.99
N SER A 50 2.04 11.20 10.15
CA SER A 50 1.19 12.36 10.44
C SER A 50 1.60 13.03 11.76
N THR A 51 1.92 12.26 12.81
CA THR A 51 2.36 12.84 14.10
C THR A 51 3.66 13.63 14.00
N GLU A 52 4.52 13.35 13.01
CA GLU A 52 5.79 14.04 12.81
C GLU A 52 5.65 15.28 11.91
N PHE A 53 4.68 15.31 10.99
CA PHE A 53 4.57 16.37 9.98
C PHE A 53 3.29 17.21 10.09
N TYR A 54 2.09 16.60 10.07
CA TYR A 54 0.80 17.32 10.08
C TYR A 54 -0.38 16.45 10.55
N PRO A 55 -1.44 17.02 11.15
CA PRO A 55 -2.67 16.29 11.44
C PRO A 55 -3.25 15.62 10.19
N MET A 56 -3.82 14.43 10.39
CA MET A 56 -4.33 13.48 9.39
C MET A 56 -5.16 14.12 8.24
N GLN A 57 -5.98 15.14 8.56
CA GLN A 57 -6.86 15.81 7.59
C GLN A 57 -6.09 16.70 6.60
N PHE A 58 -4.94 17.24 7.00
CA PHE A 58 -4.09 18.09 6.17
C PHE A 58 -3.14 17.29 5.28
N GLU A 59 -2.65 16.15 5.76
CA GLU A 59 -1.83 15.22 4.96
C GLU A 59 -2.61 14.72 3.74
N ALA A 60 -3.90 14.42 3.87
CA ALA A 60 -4.73 14.00 2.74
C ALA A 60 -4.86 15.07 1.63
N LEU A 61 -4.58 16.34 1.97
CA LEU A 61 -4.52 17.47 1.04
C LEU A 61 -3.10 17.76 0.53
N ASN A 62 -2.08 17.40 1.30
CA ASN A 62 -0.65 17.52 0.96
C ASN A 62 0.05 16.18 1.23
N PRO A 63 -0.17 15.18 0.36
CA PRO A 63 0.20 13.81 0.65
C PRO A 63 1.73 13.64 0.64
N THR A 64 2.27 13.07 1.72
CA THR A 64 3.69 12.69 1.80
C THR A 64 3.80 11.17 1.66
N PRO A 65 4.66 10.65 0.77
CA PRO A 65 4.89 9.21 0.68
C PRO A 65 5.54 8.67 1.94
N VAL A 66 4.96 7.58 2.47
CA VAL A 66 5.49 6.87 3.63
C VAL A 66 5.81 5.42 3.26
N VAL A 67 6.74 4.81 3.98
CA VAL A 67 7.12 3.41 3.73
C VAL A 67 6.55 2.52 4.83
N ALA A 68 5.62 1.65 4.44
CA ALA A 68 5.11 0.58 5.28
C ALA A 68 5.96 -0.68 5.08
N VAL A 69 6.26 -1.39 6.17
CA VAL A 69 6.94 -2.70 6.11
C VAL A 69 5.91 -3.76 6.47
N VAL A 70 5.63 -4.67 5.54
CA VAL A 70 4.60 -5.71 5.68
C VAL A 70 5.17 -7.10 5.45
N ASP A 71 4.48 -8.13 5.93
CA ASP A 71 4.84 -9.52 5.65
C ASP A 71 4.64 -9.85 4.16
N ALA A 72 5.60 -10.57 3.57
CA ALA A 72 5.57 -10.91 2.15
C ALA A 72 4.31 -11.69 1.73
N GLU A 73 3.84 -12.62 2.58
CA GLU A 73 2.63 -13.41 2.32
C GLU A 73 1.34 -12.57 2.32
N LYS A 74 1.26 -11.56 3.20
CA LYS A 74 0.13 -10.62 3.22
C LYS A 74 0.11 -9.79 1.95
N LEU A 75 1.27 -9.25 1.54
CA LEU A 75 1.38 -8.51 0.29
C LEU A 75 1.07 -9.38 -0.92
N LYS A 76 1.53 -10.63 -0.96
CA LYS A 76 1.23 -11.57 -2.05
C LYS A 76 -0.28 -11.79 -2.20
N SER A 77 -0.98 -11.91 -1.08
CA SER A 77 -2.45 -12.05 -1.05
C SER A 77 -3.13 -10.80 -1.63
N LEU A 78 -2.69 -9.60 -1.22
CA LEU A 78 -3.18 -8.33 -1.76
C LEU A 78 -2.86 -8.17 -3.26
N ASN A 79 -1.63 -8.47 -3.68
CA ASN A 79 -1.18 -8.37 -5.07
C ASN A 79 -2.01 -9.30 -5.97
N LYS A 80 -2.28 -10.53 -5.51
CA LYS A 80 -3.17 -11.47 -6.20
C LYS A 80 -4.58 -10.90 -6.37
N LEU A 81 -5.13 -10.28 -5.32
CA LEU A 81 -6.46 -9.68 -5.37
C LEU A 81 -6.52 -8.51 -6.38
N ILE A 82 -5.51 -7.64 -6.36
CA ILE A 82 -5.40 -6.52 -7.30
C ILE A 82 -5.27 -7.03 -8.73
N LYS A 83 -4.41 -8.03 -8.96
CA LYS A 83 -4.23 -8.65 -10.28
C LYS A 83 -5.53 -9.27 -10.80
N GLN A 84 -6.27 -9.98 -9.95
CA GLN A 84 -7.53 -10.60 -10.35
C GLN A 84 -8.60 -9.59 -10.75
N ARG A 85 -8.66 -8.43 -10.09
CA ARG A 85 -9.74 -7.46 -10.31
C ARG A 85 -9.38 -6.32 -11.27
N THR A 86 -8.10 -6.01 -11.43
CA THR A 86 -7.64 -4.87 -12.24
C THR A 86 -6.73 -5.29 -13.40
N GLY A 87 -6.21 -6.52 -13.39
CA GLY A 87 -5.18 -6.98 -14.32
C GLY A 87 -3.78 -6.39 -14.08
N ARG A 88 -3.59 -5.60 -13.02
CA ARG A 88 -2.33 -4.93 -12.68
C ARG A 88 -1.60 -5.65 -11.54
N GLU A 89 -0.30 -5.43 -11.45
CA GLU A 89 0.55 -5.95 -10.37
C GLU A 89 1.23 -4.80 -9.62
N LEU A 90 1.25 -4.87 -8.29
CA LEU A 90 1.86 -3.85 -7.44
C LEU A 90 3.39 -3.73 -7.61
N TYR A 91 4.01 -4.73 -8.21
CA TYR A 91 5.44 -4.75 -8.53
C TYR A 91 5.77 -3.99 -9.82
N ASP A 92 4.79 -3.72 -10.68
CA ASP A 92 5.00 -3.00 -11.95
C ASP A 92 4.33 -1.63 -11.95
N ALA A 93 3.20 -1.47 -11.26
CA ALA A 93 2.47 -0.21 -11.20
C ALA A 93 1.86 0.05 -9.82
N ALA A 94 1.70 1.33 -9.48
CA ALA A 94 0.93 1.72 -8.31
C ALA A 94 -0.58 1.40 -8.51
N ALA A 95 -1.27 1.11 -7.42
CA ALA A 95 -2.71 0.95 -7.39
C ALA A 95 -3.35 1.91 -6.38
N VAL A 96 -4.50 2.47 -6.72
CA VAL A 96 -5.33 3.25 -5.81
C VAL A 96 -6.38 2.33 -5.19
N ILE A 97 -6.25 2.03 -3.89
CA ILE A 97 -7.21 1.24 -3.15
C ILE A 97 -8.06 2.14 -2.24
N GLU A 98 -9.34 1.78 -2.07
CA GLU A 98 -10.24 2.35 -1.07
C GLU A 98 -10.60 1.28 -0.06
N VAL A 99 -10.41 1.58 1.22
CA VAL A 99 -10.78 0.72 2.35
C VAL A 99 -11.44 1.60 3.40
N ASP A 100 -12.64 1.22 3.84
CA ASP A 100 -13.39 1.94 4.88
C ASP A 100 -13.57 3.45 4.58
N GLY A 101 -13.74 3.80 3.30
CA GLY A 101 -13.86 5.19 2.83
C GLY A 101 -12.54 5.97 2.76
N GLU A 102 -11.43 5.40 3.22
CA GLU A 102 -10.09 5.97 3.13
C GLU A 102 -9.38 5.48 1.87
N LYS A 103 -8.66 6.36 1.17
CA LYS A 103 -8.00 6.04 -0.10
C LYS A 103 -6.49 6.09 0.02
N TYR A 104 -5.85 5.07 -0.54
CA TYR A 104 -4.42 4.89 -0.50
C TYR A 104 -3.88 4.59 -1.88
N ILE A 105 -2.82 5.28 -2.28
CA ILE A 105 -1.98 4.89 -3.42
C ILE A 105 -0.87 4.01 -2.86
N ILE A 106 -0.76 2.78 -3.38
CA ILE A 106 0.22 1.80 -2.94
C ILE A 106 1.07 1.30 -4.10
N ALA A 107 2.36 1.12 -3.85
CA ALA A 107 3.30 0.50 -4.78
C ALA A 107 4.39 -0.24 -4.00
N VAL A 108 4.90 -1.35 -4.54
CA VAL A 108 6.06 -2.01 -3.93
C VAL A 108 7.30 -1.15 -4.12
N GLU A 109 8.07 -0.96 -3.05
CA GLU A 109 9.35 -0.29 -3.12
C GLU A 109 10.43 -1.25 -3.63
N HIS A 110 10.93 -0.97 -4.84
CA HIS A 110 12.09 -1.66 -5.37
C HIS A 110 13.36 -1.06 -4.77
N HIS A 111 14.08 -1.85 -3.97
CA HIS A 111 15.45 -1.53 -3.58
C HIS A 111 16.35 -1.85 -4.78
N CYS A 112 16.48 -0.89 -5.71
CA CYS A 112 17.63 -0.86 -6.59
C CYS A 112 18.79 -0.41 -5.69
N GLY A 113 19.67 -1.34 -5.32
CA GLY A 113 20.91 -1.00 -4.61
C GLY A 113 21.70 0.09 -5.31
#